data_AF-A0A7V4NAA8-F1
#
_entry.id   AF-A0A7V4NAA8-F1
#
_cell.length_a   1.000
_cell.length_b   1.000
_cell.length_c   1.000
_cell.angle_alpha   90.00
_cell.angle_beta   90.00
_cell.angle_gamma   90.00
#
_symmetry.space_group_name_H-M   'P 1'
#
loop_
_entity.id
_entity.type
_entity.pdbx_description
1 polymer ?
#
loop_
_entity_poly.entity_id
_entity_poly.type
_entity_poly.pdbx_seq_one_letter_code
_entity_poly.pdbx_strand_id
1 'polypeptide(L)'
;MEEKATLAEQLRATRTYGQVRCPNPGCVDVRLSPPPGAKTVKCPKCGCEWRVVWLKPNFPRIRGPVWESITQKIEEKVKELGLE
;
A
#
# COMPACT_ATOMS: atom_id res chain seq x y z
N MET A 1 9.49 21.60 -33.79
CA MET A 1 10.28 20.35 -33.67
C MET A 1 9.84 19.69 -32.39
N GLU A 2 9.19 18.54 -32.48
CA GLU A 2 8.76 17.79 -31.29
C GLU A 2 9.94 16.95 -30.83
N GLU A 3 10.62 17.37 -29.76
CA GLU A 3 11.70 16.61 -29.14
C GLU A 3 11.11 15.33 -28.54
N LYS A 4 11.24 14.23 -29.30
CA LYS A 4 10.86 12.91 -28.81
C LYS A 4 11.85 12.54 -27.70
N ALA A 5 11.33 12.44 -26.47
CA ALA A 5 12.08 11.96 -25.32
C ALA A 5 12.84 10.68 -25.67
N THR A 6 14.12 10.63 -25.30
CA THR A 6 14.98 9.47 -25.48
C THR A 6 14.38 8.25 -24.80
N LEU A 7 14.75 7.04 -25.26
CA LEU A 7 14.29 5.78 -24.64
C LEU A 7 14.57 5.77 -23.12
N ALA A 8 15.70 6.34 -22.69
CA ALA A 8 16.08 6.46 -21.29
C ALA A 8 15.15 7.39 -20.47
N GLU A 9 14.55 8.41 -21.09
CA GLU A 9 13.58 9.30 -20.46
C GLU A 9 12.20 8.66 -20.37
N GLN A 10 11.80 7.94 -21.42
CA GLN A 10 10.54 7.17 -21.44
C GLN A 10 10.55 6.08 -20.35
N LEU A 11 11.66 5.35 -20.20
CA LEU A 11 11.82 4.34 -19.14
C LEU A 11 11.87 4.95 -17.73
N ARG A 12 12.36 6.18 -17.57
CA ARG A 12 12.32 6.87 -16.28
C ARG A 12 10.92 7.32 -15.91
N ALA A 13 10.11 7.74 -16.88
CA ALA A 13 8.73 8.18 -16.66
C ALA A 13 7.81 7.06 -16.15
N THR A 14 8.07 5.80 -16.52
CA THR A 14 7.27 4.65 -16.03
C THR A 14 7.63 4.22 -14.61
N ARG A 15 8.67 4.81 -14.01
CA ARG A 15 9.15 4.46 -12.68
C ARG A 15 8.27 5.11 -11.61
N THR A 16 7.50 4.27 -10.94
CA THR A 16 6.54 4.70 -9.91
C THR A 16 7.23 4.85 -8.57
N TYR A 17 7.92 5.97 -8.40
CA TYR A 17 8.50 6.36 -7.11
C TYR A 17 7.38 6.63 -6.10
N GLY A 18 7.57 6.22 -4.84
CA GLY A 18 6.60 6.48 -3.77
C GLY A 18 5.44 5.49 -3.66
N GLN A 19 5.32 4.50 -4.55
CA GLN A 19 4.24 3.50 -4.49
C GLN A 19 4.72 2.22 -3.82
N VAL A 20 3.90 1.68 -2.92
CA VAL A 20 4.10 0.36 -2.30
C VAL A 20 2.96 -0.58 -2.68
N ARG A 21 3.27 -1.86 -2.89
CA ARG A 21 2.25 -2.88 -3.11
C ARG A 21 1.68 -3.35 -1.79
N CYS A 22 0.40 -3.70 -1.78
CA CYS A 22 -0.22 -4.32 -0.61
C CYS A 22 0.47 -5.68 -0.30
N PRO A 23 0.90 -5.96 0.94
CA PRO A 23 1.55 -7.24 1.30
C PRO A 23 0.59 -8.43 1.36
N ASN A 24 -0.72 -8.20 1.39
CA ASN A 24 -1.70 -9.29 1.37
C ASN A 24 -1.57 -10.08 0.04
N PRO A 25 -1.32 -11.41 0.08
CA PRO A 25 -1.12 -12.23 -1.12
C PRO A 25 -2.27 -12.16 -2.13
N GLY A 26 -3.52 -11.98 -1.70
CA GLY A 26 -4.68 -11.80 -2.60
C GLY A 26 -4.85 -10.39 -3.18
N CYS A 27 -3.94 -9.46 -2.86
CA CYS A 27 -4.09 -8.03 -3.13
C CYS A 27 -2.79 -7.36 -3.62
N VAL A 28 -1.77 -8.13 -4.00
CA VAL A 28 -0.43 -7.64 -4.35
C VAL A 28 -0.39 -6.71 -5.56
N ASP A 29 -1.39 -6.78 -6.44
CA ASP A 29 -1.49 -5.93 -7.63
C ASP A 29 -1.86 -4.48 -7.29
N VAL A 30 -2.48 -4.26 -6.12
CA VAL A 30 -2.93 -2.94 -5.70
C VAL A 30 -1.74 -2.14 -5.20
N ARG A 31 -1.55 -0.97 -5.80
CA ARG A 31 -0.54 0.01 -5.40
C ARG A 31 -1.16 1.05 -4.47
N LEU A 32 -0.46 1.30 -3.38
CA LEU A 32 -0.80 2.28 -2.36
C LEU A 32 0.20 3.42 -2.49
N SER A 33 -0.32 4.65 -2.52
CA SER A 33 0.48 5.87 -2.49
C SER A 33 0.19 6.59 -1.16
N PRO A 34 0.83 6.18 -0.06
CA PRO A 34 0.63 6.87 1.20
C PRO A 34 1.13 8.32 1.11
N PRO A 35 0.49 9.28 1.80
CA PRO A 35 1.00 10.65 1.83
C PRO A 35 2.34 10.71 2.58
N PRO A 36 3.26 11.62 2.20
CA PRO A 36 4.60 11.67 2.78
C PRO A 36 4.54 11.83 4.30
N GLY A 37 5.21 10.92 5.02
CA GLY A 37 5.24 10.89 6.49
C GLY A 37 4.07 10.17 7.16
N ALA A 38 3.11 9.61 6.40
CA ALA A 38 2.02 8.82 6.96
C ALA A 38 2.54 7.58 7.70
N LYS A 39 2.08 7.35 8.92
CA LYS A 39 2.47 6.17 9.72
C LYS A 39 1.68 4.92 9.38
N THR A 40 0.49 5.09 8.81
CA THR A 40 -0.39 4.00 8.40
C THR A 40 -0.94 4.27 7.01
N VAL A 41 -1.30 3.20 6.30
CA VAL A 41 -1.99 3.26 5.01
C VAL A 41 -3.03 2.15 4.94
N LYS A 42 -4.23 2.50 4.51
CA LYS A 42 -5.31 1.55 4.30
C LYS A 42 -5.37 1.16 2.84
N CYS A 43 -5.46 -0.14 2.58
CA CYS A 43 -5.68 -0.63 1.23
C CYS A 43 -7.16 -0.47 0.84
N PRO A 44 -7.48 0.16 -0.31
CA PRO A 44 -8.87 0.35 -0.72
C PRO A 44 -9.57 -0.95 -1.17
N LYS A 45 -8.81 -1.98 -1.57
CA LYS A 45 -9.37 -3.25 -2.05
C LYS A 45 -9.64 -4.23 -0.90
N CYS A 46 -8.64 -4.54 -0.08
CA CYS A 46 -8.79 -5.50 1.02
C CYS A 46 -9.22 -4.84 2.34
N GLY A 47 -9.16 -3.51 2.44
CA GLY A 47 -9.47 -2.78 3.67
C GLY A 47 -8.44 -2.95 4.80
N CYS A 48 -7.38 -3.75 4.61
CA CYS A 48 -6.34 -3.94 5.63
C CYS A 48 -5.54 -2.66 5.83
N GLU A 49 -5.17 -2.40 7.07
CA GLU A 49 -4.31 -1.28 7.43
C GLU A 49 -2.87 -1.75 7.66
N TRP A 50 -1.93 -1.02 7.08
CA TRP A 50 -0.51 -1.35 7.07
C TRP A 50 0.28 -0.23 7.70
N ARG A 51 1.27 -0.58 8.54
CA ARG A 51 2.23 0.37 9.09
C ARG A 51 3.28 0.72 8.06
N VAL A 52 3.47 2.01 7.83
CA VAL A 52 4.40 2.57 6.86
C VAL A 52 5.55 3.24 7.59
N VAL A 53 6.76 2.99 7.10
CA VAL A 53 7.99 3.68 7.51
C VAL A 53 8.61 4.33 6.29
N TRP A 54 9.16 5.53 6.50
CA TRP A 54 9.75 6.35 5.46
C TRP A 54 11.25 6.42 5.70
N LEU A 55 12.06 5.99 4.74
CA LEU A 55 13.50 6.28 4.74
C LEU A 55 13.78 7.67 4.16
N LYS A 56 12.96 8.09 3.19
CA LYS A 56 12.96 9.42 2.56
C LYS A 56 11.50 9.78 2.21
N PRO A 57 11.15 11.06 1.99
CA PRO A 57 9.77 11.47 1.70
C PRO A 57 9.12 10.77 0.50
N ASN A 58 9.91 10.24 -0.43
CA ASN A 58 9.44 9.55 -1.63
C ASN A 58 9.66 8.03 -1.59
N PHE A 59 10.11 7.48 -0.45
CA PHE A 59 10.41 6.06 -0.28
C PHE A 59 9.68 5.49 0.93
N PRO A 60 8.36 5.24 0.80
CA PRO A 60 7.62 4.48 1.78
C PRO A 60 7.98 3.00 1.72
N ARG A 61 8.01 2.34 2.87
CA ARG A 61 8.07 0.89 3.00
C ARG A 61 7.04 0.42 4.02
N ILE A 62 6.46 -0.75 3.77
CA ILE A 62 5.52 -1.38 4.70
C ILE A 62 6.33 -2.20 5.71
N ARG A 63 6.11 -1.97 7.00
CA ARG A 63 6.72 -2.76 8.09
C ARG A 63 5.91 -4.00 8.42
N GLY A 64 4.59 -3.91 8.32
CA GLY A 64 3.69 -5.00 8.66
C GLY A 64 2.26 -4.51 8.84
N PRO A 65 1.32 -5.43 9.11
CA PRO A 65 -0.07 -5.07 9.37
C PRO A 65 -0.21 -4.29 10.68
N VAL A 66 -1.29 -3.52 10.78
CA VAL A 66 -1.84 -3.07 12.07
C VAL A 66 -2.72 -4.20 12.58
N TRP A 67 -2.21 -4.98 13.54
CA TRP A 67 -2.91 -6.15 14.05
C TRP A 67 -4.22 -5.77 14.74
N GLU A 68 -4.27 -4.66 15.47
CA GLU A 68 -5.47 -4.17 16.16
C GLU A 68 -6.67 -4.02 15.20
N SER A 69 -6.47 -3.36 14.06
CA SER A 69 -7.52 -3.18 13.04
C SER A 69 -7.90 -4.48 12.31
N ILE A 70 -7.04 -5.49 12.32
CA ILE A 70 -7.34 -6.80 11.72
C ILE A 70 -8.11 -7.66 12.70
N THR A 71 -7.69 -7.70 13.97
CA THR A 71 -8.37 -8.45 15.03
C THR A 71 -9.81 -7.99 15.19
N GLN A 72 -10.05 -6.67 15.25
CA GLN A 72 -11.41 -6.12 15.32
C GLN A 72 -12.30 -6.62 14.16
N LYS A 73 -11.78 -6.62 12.94
CA LYS A 73 -12.53 -7.10 11.76
C LYS A 73 -12.78 -8.61 11.78
N ILE A 74 -11.84 -9.37 12.33
CA ILE A 74 -12.02 -10.82 12.50
C ILE A 74 -13.11 -11.05 13.55
N GLU A 75 -13.06 -10.35 14.69
CA GLU A 75 -14.08 -10.44 15.73
C GLU A 75 -15.47 -10.04 15.22
N GLU A 76 -15.58 -8.95 14.44
CA GLU A 76 -16.82 -8.57 13.78
C GLU A 76 -17.33 -9.70 12.88
N LYS A 77 -16.48 -10.26 12.02
CA LYS A 77 -16.86 -11.36 11.14
C LYS A 77 -17.23 -12.64 11.88
N VAL A 78 -16.52 -12.97 12.96
CA VAL A 78 -16.77 -14.15 13.80
C VAL A 78 -18.15 -14.02 14.46
N LYS A 79 -18.48 -12.82 14.97
CA LYS A 79 -19.82 -12.50 15.48
C LYS A 79 -20.89 -12.58 14.40
N GLU A 80 -20.64 -12.05 13.21
CA GLU A 80 -21.57 -12.13 12.07
C GLU A 80 -21.82 -13.58 11.61
N LEU A 81 -20.78 -14.43 11.66
CA LEU A 81 -20.84 -15.84 11.25
C LEU A 81 -21.36 -16.77 12.36
N GLY A 82 -21.56 -16.28 13.59
CA GLY A 82 -22.06 -17.07 14.72
C GLY A 82 -21.13 -18.22 15.13
N LEU A 83 -19.83 -18.07 14.92
CA LEU A 83 -18.82 -19.04 15.32
C LEU A 83 -18.32 -18.66 16.72
N GLU A 84 -19.01 -19.15 17.75
CA GLU A 84 -18.57 -19.02 19.16
C GLU A 84 -17.59 -20.13 19.56
#